data_AF-A0A1Q7X2K7-F1
#
_entry.id   AF-A0A1Q7X2K7-F1
#
_cell.length_a   1.000
_cell.length_b   1.000
_cell.length_c   1.000
_cell.angle_alpha   90.00
_cell.angle_beta   90.00
_cell.angle_gamma   90.00
#
_symmetry.space_group_name_H-M   'P 1'
#
loop_
_entity.id
_entity.type
_entity.pdbx_description
1 polymer ?
#
loop_
_entity_poly.entity_id
_entity_poly.type
_entity_poly.pdbx_seq_one_letter_code
_entity_poly.pdbx_strand_id
1 'polypeptide(L)'
;LEHARAAEAAGAHRFCMVTQGQGLSKRDFEKIVDGARLVAEHTNLKRCVSIGHISADRAKRLADAGVQRVHHNVETARSYYPEVSTTVRYEGRTRTIDAVKEAGLETCVGGILNLGESPRQRVEMAFELAEIDPTSVPINLLNPRPGTKFADRPLMDPWEVIKWVAIFRLILPDALFRLCGGRVENLHELQPLAVKAGLNGVMMGNFLTTLGAEPADDREMFEELGLNVARHPDNGANPRPDNRSGWLEGDSPPTPIDELVDSQAEANFWDPSTQLRVIKKKRRPPPYPEPAGWGD
;
A
#
# COMPACT_ATOMS: atom_id res chain seq x y z
N LEU A 1 -21.05 6.83 -7.37
CA LEU A 1 -20.58 7.32 -8.70
C LEU A 1 -19.89 8.67 -8.59
N GLU A 2 -20.50 9.67 -7.95
CA GLU A 2 -19.88 11.00 -7.78
C GLU A 2 -18.45 10.93 -7.19
N HIS A 3 -18.27 10.21 -6.09
CA HIS A 3 -16.93 10.00 -5.51
C HIS A 3 -15.93 9.32 -6.45
N ALA A 4 -16.40 8.43 -7.33
CA ALA A 4 -15.53 7.80 -8.32
C ALA A 4 -15.09 8.80 -9.39
N ARG A 5 -16.01 9.64 -9.90
CA ARG A 5 -15.67 10.72 -10.83
C ARG A 5 -14.72 11.74 -10.20
N ALA A 6 -14.93 12.09 -8.93
CA ALA A 6 -14.02 12.97 -8.20
C ALA A 6 -12.62 12.35 -8.05
N ALA A 7 -12.53 11.07 -7.70
CA ALA A 7 -11.26 10.35 -7.62
C ALA A 7 -10.56 10.27 -9.00
N GLU A 8 -11.32 10.03 -10.07
CA GLU A 8 -10.80 10.01 -11.44
C GLU A 8 -10.25 11.38 -11.86
N ALA A 9 -11.00 12.45 -11.62
CA ALA A 9 -10.58 13.83 -11.89
C ALA A 9 -9.33 14.18 -11.06
N ALA A 10 -9.25 13.67 -9.84
CA ALA A 10 -8.06 13.76 -8.99
C ALA A 10 -6.98 12.71 -9.35
N GLY A 11 -6.95 12.16 -10.57
CA GLY A 11 -5.84 11.35 -11.05
C GLY A 11 -5.70 9.95 -10.44
N ALA A 12 -6.68 9.45 -9.66
CA ALA A 12 -6.60 8.12 -9.09
C ALA A 12 -6.60 7.03 -10.17
N HIS A 13 -5.83 5.96 -9.96
CA HIS A 13 -5.81 4.80 -10.87
C HIS A 13 -6.89 3.77 -10.53
N ARG A 14 -7.30 3.72 -9.27
CA ARG A 14 -8.19 2.70 -8.73
C ARG A 14 -9.13 3.29 -7.69
N PHE A 15 -10.42 2.96 -7.80
CA PHE A 15 -11.44 3.31 -6.83
C PHE A 15 -11.74 2.12 -5.93
N CYS A 16 -11.63 2.30 -4.61
CA CYS A 16 -11.94 1.25 -3.65
C CYS A 16 -13.26 1.56 -2.92
N MET A 17 -14.24 0.68 -3.03
CA MET A 17 -15.46 0.76 -2.21
C MET A 17 -15.21 0.06 -0.88
N VAL A 18 -15.31 0.81 0.20
CA VAL A 18 -14.92 0.37 1.55
C VAL A 18 -16.13 0.39 2.46
N THR A 19 -16.26 -0.63 3.32
CA THR A 19 -17.28 -0.68 4.37
C THR A 19 -16.65 -1.02 5.71
N GLN A 20 -17.36 -0.73 6.80
CA GLN A 20 -16.98 -1.13 8.15
C GLN A 20 -17.66 -2.44 8.55
N GLY A 21 -17.01 -3.22 9.41
CA GLY A 21 -17.53 -4.47 9.97
C GLY A 21 -16.90 -5.74 9.39
N GLN A 22 -17.36 -6.90 9.88
CA GLN A 22 -16.78 -8.21 9.52
C GLN A 22 -17.25 -8.75 8.16
N GLY A 23 -18.30 -8.20 7.58
CA GLY A 23 -18.87 -8.65 6.31
C GLY A 23 -20.22 -7.99 6.05
N LEU A 24 -20.72 -8.08 4.81
CA LEU A 24 -21.95 -7.41 4.40
C LEU A 24 -23.20 -8.28 4.49
N SER A 25 -24.33 -7.63 4.79
CA SER A 25 -25.66 -8.19 4.57
C SER A 25 -25.87 -8.50 3.08
N LYS A 26 -26.82 -9.39 2.74
CA LYS A 26 -27.15 -9.66 1.34
C LYS A 26 -27.50 -8.36 0.60
N ARG A 27 -28.39 -7.55 1.20
CA ARG A 27 -28.85 -6.29 0.61
C ARG A 27 -27.71 -5.31 0.33
N ASP A 28 -26.79 -5.14 1.28
CA ASP A 28 -25.71 -4.17 1.12
C ASP A 28 -24.61 -4.70 0.20
N PHE A 29 -24.43 -6.03 0.12
CA PHE A 29 -23.58 -6.65 -0.90
C PHE A 29 -24.09 -6.39 -2.32
N GLU A 30 -25.41 -6.50 -2.58
CA GLU A 30 -25.97 -6.17 -3.90
C GLU A 30 -25.67 -4.73 -4.30
N LYS A 31 -25.73 -3.78 -3.37
CA LYS A 31 -25.37 -2.37 -3.64
C LYS A 31 -23.91 -2.21 -4.06
N ILE A 32 -22.99 -3.00 -3.49
CA ILE A 32 -21.57 -2.97 -3.89
C ILE A 32 -21.41 -3.52 -5.31
N VAL A 33 -22.12 -4.60 -5.65
CA VAL A 33 -22.11 -5.19 -7.00
C VAL A 33 -22.63 -4.18 -8.02
N ASP A 34 -23.75 -3.52 -7.75
CA ASP A 34 -24.30 -2.49 -8.64
C ASP A 34 -23.40 -1.26 -8.71
N GLY A 35 -22.81 -0.86 -7.58
CA GLY A 35 -21.81 0.19 -7.53
C GLY A 35 -20.57 -0.10 -8.38
N ALA A 36 -20.09 -1.34 -8.38
CA ALA A 36 -18.95 -1.77 -9.21
C ALA A 36 -19.25 -1.61 -10.70
N ARG A 37 -20.45 -2.02 -11.15
CA ARG A 37 -20.90 -1.86 -12.53
C ARG A 37 -20.98 -0.39 -12.94
N LEU A 38 -21.59 0.45 -12.11
CA LEU A 38 -21.66 1.90 -12.36
C LEU A 38 -20.29 2.55 -12.48
N VAL A 39 -19.31 2.14 -11.65
CA VAL A 39 -17.94 2.66 -11.76
C VAL A 39 -17.30 2.19 -13.07
N ALA A 40 -17.49 0.93 -13.46
CA ALA A 40 -16.95 0.39 -14.70
C ALA A 40 -17.55 1.06 -15.95
N GLU A 41 -18.85 1.38 -15.93
CA GLU A 41 -19.56 2.00 -17.07
C GLU A 41 -19.23 3.49 -17.26
N HIS A 42 -18.88 4.19 -16.18
CA HIS A 42 -18.82 5.66 -16.19
C HIS A 42 -17.45 6.26 -15.89
N THR A 43 -16.42 5.43 -15.66
CA THR A 43 -15.06 5.88 -15.36
C THR A 43 -14.02 4.95 -15.96
N ASN A 44 -12.81 5.44 -16.13
CA ASN A 44 -11.62 4.68 -16.49
C ASN A 44 -10.83 4.21 -15.24
N LEU A 45 -11.53 4.03 -14.12
CA LEU A 45 -10.92 3.55 -12.88
C LEU A 45 -10.96 2.02 -12.81
N LYS A 46 -9.88 1.42 -12.30
CA LYS A 46 -9.96 0.05 -11.78
C LYS A 46 -10.82 0.02 -10.52
N ARG A 47 -11.56 -1.06 -10.31
CA ARG A 47 -12.42 -1.25 -9.14
C ARG A 47 -11.72 -2.13 -8.12
N CYS A 48 -11.87 -1.76 -6.86
CA CYS A 48 -11.46 -2.53 -5.71
C CYS A 48 -12.58 -2.51 -4.66
N VAL A 49 -12.62 -3.52 -3.80
CA VAL A 49 -13.50 -3.52 -2.63
C VAL A 49 -12.75 -3.90 -1.36
N SER A 50 -13.17 -3.35 -0.23
CA SER A 50 -12.74 -3.72 1.11
C SER A 50 -13.97 -3.87 1.99
N ILE A 51 -14.58 -5.05 1.98
CA ILE A 51 -15.94 -5.28 2.51
C ILE A 51 -16.03 -6.40 3.57
N GLY A 52 -14.90 -6.70 4.22
CA GLY A 52 -14.79 -7.75 5.23
C GLY A 52 -14.71 -9.15 4.62
N HIS A 53 -15.17 -10.15 5.36
CA HIS A 53 -15.20 -11.55 4.95
C HIS A 53 -16.25 -11.80 3.87
N ILE A 54 -15.85 -12.55 2.85
CA ILE A 54 -16.70 -12.95 1.73
C ILE A 54 -16.55 -14.44 1.45
N SER A 55 -17.62 -15.05 0.93
CA SER A 55 -17.58 -16.43 0.41
C SER A 55 -17.02 -16.46 -1.01
N ALA A 56 -16.64 -17.64 -1.49
CA ALA A 56 -16.25 -17.86 -2.89
C ALA A 56 -17.34 -17.42 -3.89
N ASP A 57 -18.62 -17.69 -3.58
CA ASP A 57 -19.75 -17.19 -4.39
C ASP A 57 -19.75 -15.66 -4.49
N ARG A 58 -19.59 -14.95 -3.37
CA ARG A 58 -19.52 -13.49 -3.38
C ARG A 58 -18.28 -12.98 -4.11
N ALA A 59 -17.13 -13.64 -3.97
CA ALA A 59 -15.93 -13.29 -4.71
C ALA A 59 -16.16 -13.41 -6.22
N LYS A 60 -16.74 -14.52 -6.69
CA LYS A 60 -17.09 -14.70 -8.10
C LYS A 60 -18.06 -13.63 -8.61
N ARG A 61 -19.09 -13.31 -7.83
CA ARG A 61 -20.06 -12.26 -8.19
C ARG A 61 -19.43 -10.86 -8.29
N LEU A 62 -18.39 -10.57 -7.50
CA LEU A 62 -17.61 -9.34 -7.62
C LEU A 62 -16.79 -9.34 -8.92
N ALA A 63 -16.14 -10.46 -9.24
CA ALA A 63 -15.42 -10.61 -10.52
C ALA A 63 -16.34 -10.41 -11.72
N ASP A 64 -17.51 -11.06 -11.72
CA ASP A 64 -18.53 -10.92 -12.77
C ASP A 64 -19.06 -9.48 -12.90
N ALA A 65 -19.03 -8.70 -11.81
CA ALA A 65 -19.40 -7.29 -11.80
C ALA A 65 -18.25 -6.34 -12.21
N GLY A 66 -17.10 -6.90 -12.61
CA GLY A 66 -15.94 -6.16 -13.05
C GLY A 66 -15.05 -5.66 -11.92
N VAL A 67 -15.19 -6.13 -10.68
CA VAL A 67 -14.17 -5.85 -9.65
C VAL A 67 -12.88 -6.57 -10.04
N GLN A 68 -11.73 -5.90 -9.97
CA GLN A 68 -10.44 -6.56 -10.23
C GLN A 68 -9.69 -6.94 -8.96
N ARG A 69 -9.91 -6.22 -7.84
CA ARG A 69 -9.14 -6.40 -6.61
C ARG A 69 -10.01 -6.45 -5.37
N VAL A 70 -9.64 -7.32 -4.43
CA VAL A 70 -10.23 -7.35 -3.08
C VAL A 70 -9.15 -7.12 -2.05
N HIS A 71 -9.39 -6.13 -1.19
CA HIS A 71 -8.57 -5.83 -0.02
C HIS A 71 -9.05 -6.63 1.18
N HIS A 72 -8.16 -7.44 1.76
CA HIS A 72 -8.41 -8.19 2.98
C HIS A 72 -7.08 -8.48 3.70
N ASN A 73 -6.77 -7.71 4.73
CA ASN A 73 -5.50 -7.82 5.46
C ASN A 73 -5.42 -9.07 6.33
N VAL A 74 -4.19 -9.50 6.65
CA VAL A 74 -3.92 -10.40 7.80
C VAL A 74 -3.84 -9.63 9.12
N GLU A 75 -3.75 -8.29 9.04
CA GLU A 75 -3.63 -7.30 10.11
C GLU A 75 -2.29 -7.33 10.85
N THR A 76 -1.83 -8.51 11.27
CA THR A 76 -0.55 -8.73 11.95
C THR A 76 -0.10 -10.18 11.74
N ALA A 77 1.05 -10.58 12.30
CA ALA A 77 1.49 -11.98 12.30
C ALA A 77 0.49 -12.90 13.00
N ARG A 78 0.36 -14.15 12.54
CA ARG A 78 -0.53 -15.14 13.14
C ARG A 78 -0.26 -15.33 14.63
N SER A 79 1.00 -15.33 15.06
CA SER A 79 1.36 -15.48 16.47
C SER A 79 0.92 -14.31 17.36
N TYR A 80 0.69 -13.11 16.80
CA TYR A 80 0.23 -11.92 17.54
C TYR A 80 -1.27 -11.62 17.35
N TYR A 81 -1.90 -12.18 16.33
CA TYR A 81 -3.27 -11.87 15.96
C TYR A 81 -4.33 -12.03 17.09
N PRO A 82 -4.22 -12.99 18.04
CA PRO A 82 -5.11 -13.04 19.20
C PRO A 82 -5.12 -11.78 20.07
N GLU A 83 -4.03 -11.00 20.06
CA GLU A 83 -3.97 -9.69 20.72
C GLU A 83 -4.68 -8.59 19.93
N VAL A 84 -4.89 -8.77 18.62
CA VAL A 84 -5.57 -7.77 17.79
C VAL A 84 -7.08 -8.03 17.77
N SER A 85 -7.49 -9.29 17.65
CA SER A 85 -8.89 -9.68 17.56
C SER A 85 -9.18 -11.00 18.25
N THR A 86 -10.16 -10.99 19.16
CA THR A 86 -10.71 -12.19 19.81
C THR A 86 -12.00 -12.70 19.15
N THR A 87 -12.64 -11.89 18.29
CA THR A 87 -13.95 -12.21 17.70
C THR A 87 -13.85 -12.86 16.33
N VAL A 88 -12.82 -12.50 15.55
CA VAL A 88 -12.48 -13.11 14.27
C VAL A 88 -11.24 -13.97 14.47
N ARG A 89 -11.24 -15.20 13.93
CA ARG A 89 -10.06 -16.08 13.88
C ARG A 89 -9.22 -15.80 12.64
N TYR A 90 -7.90 -15.99 12.74
CA TYR A 90 -6.96 -15.77 11.63
C TYR A 90 -7.33 -16.63 10.39
N GLU A 91 -7.77 -17.86 10.59
CA GLU A 91 -8.19 -18.77 9.51
C GLU A 91 -9.44 -18.28 8.75
N GLY A 92 -10.24 -17.39 9.35
CA GLY A 92 -11.32 -16.71 8.63
C GLY A 92 -10.80 -15.76 7.57
N ARG A 93 -9.66 -15.09 7.84
CA ARG A 93 -9.00 -14.17 6.92
C ARG A 93 -8.37 -14.92 5.76
N THR A 94 -7.62 -15.98 6.05
CA THR A 94 -7.01 -16.81 5.00
C THR A 94 -8.06 -17.40 4.07
N ARG A 95 -9.16 -17.95 4.61
CA ARG A 95 -10.28 -18.44 3.78
C ARG A 95 -10.90 -17.38 2.86
N THR A 96 -10.92 -16.13 3.29
CA THR A 96 -11.41 -15.03 2.44
C THR A 96 -10.41 -14.72 1.33
N ILE A 97 -9.12 -14.71 1.65
CA ILE A 97 -8.04 -14.49 0.69
C ILE A 97 -8.02 -15.61 -0.36
N ASP A 98 -8.18 -16.86 0.07
CA ASP A 98 -8.27 -18.03 -0.81
C ASP A 98 -9.47 -17.91 -1.76
N ALA A 99 -10.65 -17.55 -1.22
CA ALA A 99 -11.86 -17.34 -2.02
C ALA A 99 -11.69 -16.22 -3.07
N VAL A 100 -10.93 -15.17 -2.76
CA VAL A 100 -10.59 -14.10 -3.72
C VAL A 100 -9.69 -14.64 -4.82
N LYS A 101 -8.64 -15.39 -4.45
CA LYS A 101 -7.68 -15.99 -5.39
C LYS A 101 -8.37 -17.00 -6.33
N GLU A 102 -9.22 -17.86 -5.78
CA GLU A 102 -10.03 -18.84 -6.54
C GLU A 102 -10.99 -18.18 -7.54
N ALA A 103 -11.48 -16.97 -7.24
CA ALA A 103 -12.33 -16.20 -8.13
C ALA A 103 -11.56 -15.48 -9.26
N GLY A 104 -10.23 -15.61 -9.31
CA GLY A 104 -9.38 -14.93 -10.31
C GLY A 104 -9.23 -13.42 -10.06
N LEU A 105 -9.53 -12.96 -8.85
CA LEU A 105 -9.37 -11.56 -8.45
C LEU A 105 -7.95 -11.31 -7.92
N GLU A 106 -7.44 -10.10 -8.14
CA GLU A 106 -6.20 -9.66 -7.50
C GLU A 106 -6.39 -9.61 -5.97
N THR A 107 -5.46 -10.22 -5.26
CA THR A 107 -5.40 -10.19 -3.81
C THR A 107 -4.64 -8.94 -3.35
N CYS A 108 -5.24 -8.19 -2.44
CA CYS A 108 -4.62 -7.06 -1.77
C CYS A 108 -4.57 -7.32 -0.27
N VAL A 109 -3.44 -7.84 0.19
CA VAL A 109 -3.28 -8.39 1.53
C VAL A 109 -2.06 -7.77 2.17
N GLY A 110 -2.25 -7.13 3.31
CA GLY A 110 -1.15 -6.55 4.09
C GLY A 110 -1.48 -6.54 5.57
N GLY A 111 -0.95 -5.56 6.28
CA GLY A 111 -1.09 -5.46 7.73
C GLY A 111 -0.95 -4.05 8.27
N ILE A 112 -1.00 -3.94 9.60
CA ILE A 112 -0.80 -2.72 10.36
C ILE A 112 0.46 -2.91 11.20
N LEU A 113 1.41 -1.99 11.05
CA LEU A 113 2.60 -1.93 11.90
C LEU A 113 2.31 -1.11 13.16
N ASN A 114 3.06 -1.42 14.22
CA ASN A 114 3.01 -0.76 15.53
C ASN A 114 1.76 -1.04 16.38
N LEU A 115 1.13 -2.21 16.21
CA LEU A 115 0.07 -2.70 17.09
C LEU A 115 0.60 -3.19 18.45
N GLY A 116 1.89 -3.55 18.49
CA GLY A 116 2.57 -4.12 19.65
C GLY A 116 3.32 -5.41 19.36
N GLU A 117 3.28 -5.83 18.10
CA GLU A 117 4.07 -6.92 17.56
C GLU A 117 5.58 -6.63 17.70
N SER A 118 6.34 -7.67 18.02
CA SER A 118 7.80 -7.62 18.03
C SER A 118 8.39 -7.53 16.62
N PRO A 119 9.66 -7.12 16.46
CA PRO A 119 10.36 -7.21 15.17
C PRO A 119 10.30 -8.60 14.54
N ARG A 120 10.40 -9.66 15.35
CA ARG A 120 10.28 -11.04 14.86
C ARG A 120 8.90 -11.32 14.27
N GLN A 121 7.84 -10.79 14.87
CA GLN A 121 6.46 -10.92 14.39
C GLN A 121 6.21 -10.09 13.13
N ARG A 122 6.90 -8.96 12.93
CA ARG A 122 6.84 -8.25 11.64
C ARG A 122 7.46 -9.06 10.51
N VAL A 123 8.59 -9.72 10.79
CA VAL A 123 9.24 -10.64 9.84
C VAL A 123 8.36 -11.85 9.57
N GLU A 124 7.76 -12.45 10.60
CA GLU A 124 6.77 -13.53 10.46
C GLU A 124 5.64 -13.10 9.51
N MET A 125 5.01 -11.94 9.75
CA MET A 125 3.97 -11.41 8.87
C MET A 125 4.49 -11.21 7.43
N ALA A 126 5.72 -10.73 7.24
CA ALA A 126 6.27 -10.56 5.90
C ALA A 126 6.41 -11.91 5.16
N PHE A 127 6.88 -12.97 5.84
CA PHE A 127 6.95 -14.30 5.26
C PHE A 127 5.57 -14.93 5.03
N GLU A 128 4.60 -14.71 5.93
CA GLU A 128 3.20 -15.11 5.71
C GLU A 128 2.62 -14.45 4.46
N LEU A 129 2.89 -13.16 4.26
CA LEU A 129 2.48 -12.46 3.04
C LEU A 129 3.19 -13.03 1.80
N ALA A 130 4.47 -13.40 1.91
CA ALA A 130 5.20 -14.01 0.80
C ALA A 130 4.60 -15.37 0.40
N GLU A 131 4.14 -16.18 1.37
CA GLU A 131 3.44 -17.43 1.11
C GLU A 131 2.07 -17.22 0.46
N ILE A 132 1.35 -16.16 0.84
CA ILE A 132 0.07 -15.77 0.23
C ILE A 132 0.26 -15.33 -1.23
N ASP A 133 1.41 -14.71 -1.53
CA ASP A 133 1.80 -14.13 -2.81
C ASP A 133 0.74 -13.12 -3.35
N PRO A 134 0.49 -12.01 -2.62
CA PRO A 134 -0.52 -11.05 -3.02
C PRO A 134 -0.04 -10.13 -4.14
N THR A 135 -0.95 -9.76 -5.05
CA THR A 135 -0.66 -8.76 -6.09
C THR A 135 -0.28 -7.40 -5.50
N SER A 136 -0.92 -7.01 -4.38
CA SER A 136 -0.61 -5.76 -3.69
C SER A 136 -0.54 -5.93 -2.17
N VAL A 137 0.45 -5.30 -1.56
CA VAL A 137 0.66 -5.26 -0.11
C VAL A 137 0.44 -3.83 0.39
N PRO A 138 -0.71 -3.54 1.00
CA PRO A 138 -0.92 -2.30 1.74
C PRO A 138 -0.21 -2.36 3.09
N ILE A 139 0.72 -1.45 3.33
CA ILE A 139 1.29 -1.22 4.65
C ILE A 139 0.50 -0.09 5.31
N ASN A 140 -0.15 -0.41 6.43
CA ASN A 140 -0.80 0.58 7.29
C ASN A 140 0.08 0.79 8.53
N LEU A 141 0.01 1.99 9.07
CA LEU A 141 0.69 2.36 10.30
C LEU A 141 -0.39 2.66 11.34
N LEU A 142 -0.22 2.18 12.57
CA LEU A 142 -1.17 2.48 13.62
C LEU A 142 -1.32 3.99 13.78
N ASN A 143 -2.55 4.48 13.64
CA ASN A 143 -2.97 5.79 14.11
C ASN A 143 -3.83 5.59 15.37
N PRO A 144 -3.26 5.82 16.57
CA PRO A 144 -3.97 5.60 17.83
C PRO A 144 -5.25 6.45 17.93
N ARG A 145 -6.37 5.81 18.29
CA ARG A 145 -7.67 6.50 18.44
C ARG A 145 -8.24 6.30 19.84
N PRO A 146 -8.74 7.35 20.50
CA PRO A 146 -9.44 7.23 21.77
C PRO A 146 -10.56 6.19 21.72
N GLY A 147 -10.65 5.35 22.75
CA GLY A 147 -11.65 4.28 22.84
C GLY A 147 -11.30 2.99 22.07
N THR A 148 -10.13 2.91 21.43
CA THR A 148 -9.63 1.67 20.81
C THR A 148 -8.61 0.95 21.70
N LYS A 149 -8.40 -0.36 21.49
CA LYS A 149 -7.45 -1.17 22.28
C LYS A 149 -6.03 -0.58 22.32
N PHE A 150 -5.63 0.13 21.26
CA PHE A 150 -4.28 0.67 21.09
C PHE A 150 -4.24 2.20 21.18
N ALA A 151 -5.21 2.82 21.86
CA ALA A 151 -5.34 4.29 21.97
C ALA A 151 -4.11 4.98 22.56
N ASP A 152 -3.45 4.35 23.53
CA ASP A 152 -2.36 4.95 24.29
C ASP A 152 -0.97 4.68 23.69
N ARG A 153 -0.89 4.01 22.54
CA ARG A 153 0.39 3.73 21.90
C ARG A 153 0.93 5.00 21.24
N PRO A 154 2.26 5.24 21.27
CA PRO A 154 2.87 6.29 20.47
C PRO A 154 2.83 5.94 18.99
N LEU A 155 2.94 6.95 18.14
CA LEU A 155 3.22 6.77 16.71
C LEU A 155 4.56 6.05 16.52
N MET A 156 4.69 5.35 15.39
CA MET A 156 5.90 4.66 15.01
C MET A 156 6.95 5.69 14.58
N ASP A 157 8.20 5.46 14.98
CA ASP A 157 9.30 6.31 14.53
C ASP A 157 9.42 6.28 12.99
N PRO A 158 9.50 7.45 12.32
CA PRO A 158 9.55 7.53 10.86
C PRO A 158 10.69 6.71 10.23
N TRP A 159 11.86 6.61 10.87
CA TRP A 159 12.99 5.82 10.36
C TRP A 159 12.74 4.32 10.50
N GLU A 160 12.10 3.90 11.59
CA GLU A 160 11.64 2.52 11.72
C GLU A 160 10.62 2.18 10.62
N VAL A 161 9.70 3.08 10.28
CA VAL A 161 8.77 2.86 9.15
C VAL A 161 9.54 2.63 7.85
N ILE A 162 10.48 3.50 7.49
CA ILE A 162 11.30 3.37 6.27
C ILE A 162 12.04 2.03 6.24
N LYS A 163 12.65 1.65 7.35
CA LYS A 163 13.38 0.38 7.50
C LYS A 163 12.46 -0.82 7.27
N TRP A 164 11.25 -0.81 7.84
CA TRP A 164 10.30 -1.91 7.64
C TRP A 164 9.74 -1.95 6.23
N VAL A 165 9.51 -0.81 5.57
CA VAL A 165 9.16 -0.77 4.14
C VAL A 165 10.26 -1.45 3.31
N ALA A 166 11.53 -1.12 3.55
CA ALA A 166 12.66 -1.73 2.84
C ALA A 166 12.76 -3.25 3.09
N ILE A 167 12.62 -3.69 4.34
CA ILE A 167 12.63 -5.12 4.70
C ILE A 167 11.50 -5.87 4.00
N PHE A 168 10.29 -5.32 4.01
CA PHE A 168 9.14 -5.93 3.34
C PHE A 168 9.34 -6.00 1.83
N ARG A 169 9.89 -4.95 1.20
CA ARG A 169 10.26 -4.97 -0.23
C ARG A 169 11.26 -6.07 -0.55
N LEU A 170 12.28 -6.26 0.29
CA LEU A 170 13.30 -7.31 0.06
C LEU A 170 12.72 -8.72 0.18
N ILE A 171 11.71 -8.92 1.04
CA ILE A 171 11.05 -10.22 1.23
C ILE A 171 10.01 -10.48 0.12
N LEU A 172 9.31 -9.44 -0.36
CA LEU A 172 8.27 -9.53 -1.39
C LEU A 172 8.63 -8.65 -2.61
N PRO A 173 9.64 -9.02 -3.41
CA PRO A 173 10.17 -8.15 -4.46
C PRO A 173 9.15 -7.80 -5.54
N ASP A 174 8.22 -8.70 -5.86
CA ASP A 174 7.29 -8.56 -6.99
C ASP A 174 5.96 -7.90 -6.60
N ALA A 175 5.67 -7.79 -5.31
CA ALA A 175 4.41 -7.25 -4.82
C ALA A 175 4.33 -5.72 -4.98
N LEU A 176 3.13 -5.20 -5.21
CA LEU A 176 2.90 -3.76 -5.23
C LEU A 176 2.70 -3.22 -3.83
N PHE A 177 3.71 -2.52 -3.34
CA PHE A 177 3.64 -1.90 -2.02
C PHE A 177 2.94 -0.55 -2.09
N ARG A 178 1.94 -0.39 -1.23
CA ARG A 178 1.24 0.88 -1.07
C ARG A 178 1.22 1.29 0.38
N LEU A 179 1.49 2.55 0.63
CA LEU A 179 1.36 3.11 1.97
C LEU A 179 -0.03 3.71 2.13
N CYS A 180 -0.72 3.28 3.18
CA CYS A 180 -2.12 3.56 3.41
C CYS A 180 -2.33 4.34 4.71
N GLY A 181 -3.21 3.85 5.60
CA GLY A 181 -3.60 4.58 6.81
C GLY A 181 -2.41 4.86 7.72
N GLY A 182 -2.42 6.03 8.36
CA GLY A 182 -1.40 6.45 9.33
C GLY A 182 -0.13 7.04 8.71
N ARG A 183 0.01 7.10 7.39
CA ARG A 183 1.25 7.60 6.76
C ARG A 183 1.52 9.08 7.03
N VAL A 184 0.49 9.92 7.06
CA VAL A 184 0.65 11.37 7.25
C VAL A 184 1.18 11.65 8.66
N GLU A 185 0.63 10.93 9.64
CA GLU A 185 0.98 11.08 11.05
C GLU A 185 2.31 10.43 11.40
N ASN A 186 2.65 9.29 10.80
CA ASN A 186 3.85 8.53 11.18
C ASN A 186 5.10 8.89 10.35
N LEU A 187 4.97 9.46 9.15
CA LEU A 187 6.13 9.75 8.29
C LEU A 187 6.41 11.23 8.08
N HIS A 188 5.40 12.10 8.20
CA HIS A 188 5.56 13.54 7.96
C HIS A 188 6.33 13.82 6.64
N GLU A 189 7.47 14.51 6.71
CA GLU A 189 8.34 14.85 5.58
C GLU A 189 9.15 13.67 5.00
N LEU A 190 9.14 12.49 5.63
CA LEU A 190 9.90 11.32 5.19
C LEU A 190 9.16 10.41 4.21
N GLN A 191 7.94 10.77 3.80
CA GLN A 191 7.20 10.00 2.79
C GLN A 191 7.96 9.79 1.46
N PRO A 192 8.67 10.79 0.90
CA PRO A 192 9.48 10.59 -0.31
C PRO A 192 10.58 9.53 -0.11
N LEU A 193 11.14 9.44 1.10
CA LEU A 193 12.15 8.44 1.43
C LEU A 193 11.53 7.04 1.55
N ALA A 194 10.31 6.92 2.08
CA ALA A 194 9.57 5.65 2.08
C ALA A 194 9.29 5.17 0.64
N VAL A 195 8.99 6.09 -0.29
CA VAL A 195 8.86 5.74 -1.72
C VAL A 195 10.15 5.15 -2.26
N LYS A 196 11.29 5.82 -2.06
CA LYS A 196 12.61 5.32 -2.46
C LYS A 196 12.98 3.98 -1.80
N ALA A 197 12.48 3.71 -0.59
CA ALA A 197 12.73 2.47 0.13
C ALA A 197 11.97 1.26 -0.46
N GLY A 198 10.98 1.48 -1.32
CA GLY A 198 10.33 0.42 -2.07
C GLY A 198 8.82 0.52 -2.21
N LEU A 199 8.18 1.67 -1.99
CA LEU A 199 6.75 1.81 -2.29
C LEU A 199 6.53 2.04 -3.80
N ASN A 200 5.40 1.56 -4.31
CA ASN A 200 4.93 1.83 -5.68
C ASN A 200 3.78 2.83 -5.74
N GLY A 201 3.19 3.17 -4.60
CA GLY A 201 2.02 4.04 -4.58
C GLY A 201 1.56 4.35 -3.16
N VAL A 202 0.55 5.20 -3.08
CA VAL A 202 -0.11 5.57 -1.83
C VAL A 202 -1.62 5.53 -2.00
N MET A 203 -2.33 5.44 -0.88
CA MET A 203 -3.76 5.75 -0.87
C MET A 203 -3.93 7.27 -0.84
N MET A 204 -4.64 7.79 -1.84
CA MET A 204 -4.88 9.22 -2.05
C MET A 204 -6.15 9.68 -1.36
N GLY A 205 -6.14 10.92 -0.89
CA GLY A 205 -7.28 11.55 -0.22
C GLY A 205 -7.56 10.95 1.16
N ASN A 206 -8.77 11.22 1.67
CA ASN A 206 -9.15 10.83 3.02
C ASN A 206 -9.22 9.32 3.21
N PHE A 207 -8.75 8.85 4.36
CA PHE A 207 -8.90 7.48 4.81
C PHE A 207 -10.27 7.26 5.44
N LEU A 208 -10.63 6.01 5.70
CA LEU A 208 -11.90 5.64 6.32
C LEU A 208 -12.14 6.33 7.68
N THR A 209 -11.07 6.62 8.41
CA THR A 209 -11.13 7.17 9.78
C THR A 209 -10.31 8.43 10.00
N THR A 210 -9.46 8.84 9.05
CA THR A 210 -8.50 9.95 9.20
C THR A 210 -8.44 10.79 7.92
N LEU A 211 -8.06 12.07 8.07
CA LEU A 211 -7.74 12.90 6.91
C LEU A 211 -6.44 12.42 6.27
N GLY A 212 -6.39 12.48 4.95
CA GLY A 212 -5.19 12.12 4.19
C GLY A 212 -4.41 13.35 3.72
N ALA A 213 -3.41 13.11 2.88
CA ALA A 213 -2.78 14.18 2.09
C ALA A 213 -3.69 14.58 0.93
N GLU A 214 -3.54 15.82 0.45
CA GLU A 214 -4.23 16.24 -0.74
C GLU A 214 -3.73 15.43 -1.95
N PRO A 215 -4.62 14.98 -2.85
CA PRO A 215 -4.22 14.23 -4.04
C PRO A 215 -3.14 14.92 -4.90
N ALA A 216 -3.10 16.26 -4.88
CA ALA A 216 -2.11 17.04 -5.60
C ALA A 216 -0.70 16.86 -5.02
N ASP A 217 -0.56 16.97 -3.69
CA ASP A 217 0.71 16.79 -2.98
C ASP A 217 1.29 15.39 -3.20
N ASP A 218 0.42 14.36 -3.23
CA ASP A 218 0.84 13.01 -3.56
C ASP A 218 1.37 12.89 -4.98
N ARG A 219 0.73 13.52 -5.96
CA ARG A 219 1.21 13.50 -7.35
C ARG A 219 2.56 14.19 -7.46
N GLU A 220 2.66 15.39 -6.91
CA GLU A 220 3.89 16.19 -6.91
C GLU A 220 5.05 15.40 -6.30
N MET A 221 4.83 14.75 -5.15
CA MET A 221 5.84 13.89 -4.52
C MET A 221 6.36 12.79 -5.46
N PHE A 222 5.48 12.09 -6.19
CA PHE A 222 5.91 11.04 -7.10
C PHE A 222 6.59 11.62 -8.36
N GLU A 223 6.12 12.75 -8.88
CA GLU A 223 6.72 13.45 -10.03
C GLU A 223 8.12 13.99 -9.70
N GLU A 224 8.31 14.62 -8.53
CA GLU A 224 9.62 15.09 -8.05
C GLU A 224 10.63 13.96 -7.87
N LEU A 225 10.15 12.75 -7.58
CA LEU A 225 10.96 11.54 -7.51
C LEU A 225 11.28 10.94 -8.90
N GLY A 226 10.77 11.54 -9.98
CA GLY A 226 10.94 11.08 -11.36
C GLY A 226 10.09 9.86 -11.71
N LEU A 227 8.99 9.62 -10.99
CA LEU A 227 8.12 8.46 -11.21
C LEU A 227 6.95 8.80 -12.14
N ASN A 228 6.56 7.83 -12.96
CA ASN A 228 5.40 7.97 -13.84
C ASN A 228 4.09 7.83 -13.05
N VAL A 229 3.30 8.90 -13.01
CA VAL A 229 1.99 8.96 -12.35
C VAL A 229 0.81 8.86 -13.33
N ALA A 230 1.08 8.79 -14.63
CA ALA A 230 0.03 8.75 -15.65
C ALA A 230 -0.68 7.40 -15.70
N ARG A 231 -2.01 7.42 -15.86
CA ARG A 231 -2.80 6.21 -16.10
C ARG A 231 -2.81 5.87 -17.60
N HIS A 232 -2.95 4.59 -17.92
CA HIS A 232 -3.22 4.18 -19.28
C HIS A 232 -4.62 4.62 -19.76
N PRO A 233 -4.81 4.92 -21.06
CA PRO A 233 -6.11 5.29 -21.61
C PRO A 233 -7.23 4.27 -21.38
N ASP A 234 -6.89 2.98 -21.27
CA ASP A 234 -7.82 1.86 -21.05
C ASP A 234 -7.74 1.26 -19.62
N ASN A 235 -7.16 1.99 -18.66
CA ASN A 235 -6.87 1.52 -17.30
C ASN A 235 -8.02 0.77 -16.61
N GLY A 236 -9.26 1.26 -16.71
CA GLY A 236 -10.43 0.62 -16.11
C GLY A 236 -10.90 -0.61 -16.88
N ALA A 237 -10.87 -0.58 -18.21
CA ALA A 237 -11.36 -1.66 -19.06
C ALA A 237 -10.38 -2.85 -19.09
N ASN A 238 -9.10 -2.61 -18.80
CA ASN A 238 -8.08 -3.62 -18.96
C ASN A 238 -7.91 -4.53 -17.73
N PRO A 239 -7.91 -5.87 -17.90
CA PRO A 239 -7.65 -6.82 -16.80
C PRO A 239 -6.17 -6.96 -16.44
N ARG A 240 -5.26 -6.28 -17.15
CA ARG A 240 -3.82 -6.27 -16.82
C ARG A 240 -3.67 -6.02 -15.32
N PRO A 241 -2.94 -6.90 -14.61
CA PRO A 241 -2.73 -6.67 -13.20
C PRO A 241 -2.01 -5.33 -13.02
N ASP A 242 -2.15 -4.68 -11.86
CA ASP A 242 -1.32 -3.48 -11.58
C ASP A 242 0.19 -3.83 -11.54
N ASN A 243 0.54 -5.13 -11.54
CA ASN A 243 1.92 -5.60 -11.58
C ASN A 243 2.53 -5.45 -12.98
N ARG A 244 3.86 -5.54 -13.04
CA ARG A 244 4.68 -5.25 -14.23
C ARG A 244 4.58 -6.26 -15.37
N SER A 245 3.57 -7.14 -15.43
CA SER A 245 3.44 -8.02 -16.59
C SER A 245 3.12 -7.17 -17.83
N GLY A 246 4.10 -7.10 -18.75
CA GLY A 246 4.09 -6.23 -19.94
C GLY A 246 5.13 -5.08 -19.93
N TRP A 247 5.64 -4.63 -18.77
CA TRP A 247 6.66 -3.57 -18.71
C TRP A 247 8.05 -4.04 -19.17
N LEU A 248 8.33 -5.35 -19.04
CA LEU A 248 9.54 -5.97 -19.57
C LEU A 248 9.40 -6.40 -21.04
N GLU A 249 8.19 -6.35 -21.60
CA GLU A 249 7.87 -6.88 -22.94
C GLU A 249 7.47 -5.80 -23.96
N GLY A 250 7.33 -4.53 -23.56
CA GLY A 250 7.04 -3.43 -24.49
C GLY A 250 7.08 -2.05 -23.85
N ASP A 251 7.95 -1.21 -24.40
CA ASP A 251 8.25 0.21 -24.18
C ASP A 251 7.66 0.88 -22.92
N SER A 252 8.56 1.14 -21.96
CA SER A 252 8.31 2.10 -20.89
C SER A 252 8.00 3.48 -21.51
N PRO A 253 6.97 4.21 -21.03
CA PRO A 253 6.79 5.60 -21.42
C PRO A 253 8.09 6.35 -21.13
N PRO A 254 8.59 7.16 -22.08
CA PRO A 254 9.84 7.88 -21.89
C PRO A 254 9.77 8.70 -20.62
N THR A 255 10.66 8.39 -19.69
CA THR A 255 10.91 9.15 -18.47
C THR A 255 11.92 10.25 -18.79
N PRO A 256 11.94 11.37 -18.04
CA PRO A 256 13.00 12.37 -18.16
C PRO A 256 14.41 11.80 -17.91
N ILE A 257 14.51 10.63 -17.27
CA ILE A 257 15.76 9.90 -17.08
C ILE A 257 16.25 9.27 -18.39
N ASP A 258 15.35 8.92 -19.31
CA ASP A 258 15.73 8.27 -20.57
C ASP A 258 16.49 9.23 -21.50
N GLU A 259 16.21 10.54 -21.42
CA GLU A 259 17.02 11.59 -22.07
C GLU A 259 18.40 11.76 -21.40
N LEU A 260 18.53 11.40 -20.12
CA LEU A 260 19.77 11.49 -19.35
C LEU A 260 20.62 10.22 -19.47
N VAL A 261 20.02 9.06 -19.77
CA VAL A 261 20.71 7.77 -19.95
C VAL A 261 21.66 7.82 -21.15
N ASP A 262 21.22 8.41 -22.27
CA ASP A 262 22.07 8.57 -23.46
C ASP A 262 23.19 9.62 -23.27
N SER A 263 23.10 10.44 -22.22
CA SER A 263 24.17 11.35 -21.78
C SER A 263 25.06 10.76 -20.68
N GLN A 264 24.91 9.48 -20.29
CA GLN A 264 25.70 8.86 -19.20
C GLN A 264 27.22 8.91 -19.44
N ALA A 265 27.67 8.94 -20.69
CA ALA A 265 29.09 9.09 -21.02
C ALA A 265 29.59 10.53 -20.81
N GLU A 266 28.70 11.53 -20.82
CA GLU A 266 29.00 12.95 -20.56
C GLU A 266 28.69 13.36 -19.11
N ALA A 267 27.88 12.57 -18.40
CA ALA A 267 27.61 12.75 -16.99
C ALA A 267 28.80 12.24 -16.15
N ASN A 268 29.60 13.18 -15.62
CA ASN A 268 30.51 12.87 -14.52
C ASN A 268 29.69 12.33 -13.34
N PHE A 269 29.60 11.01 -13.21
CA PHE A 269 29.02 10.40 -12.03
C PHE A 269 29.78 10.90 -10.82
N TRP A 270 29.03 11.46 -9.86
CA TRP A 270 29.58 11.85 -8.58
C TRP A 270 30.09 10.60 -7.87
N ASP A 271 31.41 10.44 -7.83
CA ASP A 271 32.08 9.49 -6.95
C ASP A 271 32.24 10.15 -5.56
N PRO A 272 31.39 9.81 -4.56
CA PRO A 272 31.49 10.38 -3.22
C PRO A 272 32.84 10.15 -2.55
N SER A 273 33.62 9.16 -3.00
CA SER A 273 34.93 8.85 -2.43
C SER A 273 36.01 9.87 -2.83
N THR A 274 35.81 10.57 -3.96
CA THR A 274 36.79 11.55 -4.49
C THR A 274 36.59 12.98 -3.97
N GLN A 275 35.43 13.30 -3.40
CA GLN A 275 35.12 14.61 -2.82
C GLN A 275 35.29 14.71 -1.30
N LEU A 276 35.83 13.69 -0.64
CA LEU A 276 36.23 13.80 0.77
C LEU A 276 37.51 14.64 0.93
N ARG A 277 37.42 15.92 0.59
CA ARG A 277 38.16 16.95 1.34
C ARG A 277 37.28 17.29 2.54
N VAL A 278 37.73 16.83 3.72
CA VAL A 278 37.11 17.13 5.01
C VAL A 278 36.97 18.65 5.17
N ILE A 279 35.77 19.18 4.90
CA ILE A 279 35.37 20.51 5.34
C ILE A 279 34.57 20.30 6.62
N LYS A 280 35.21 20.55 7.76
CA LYS A 280 34.53 20.65 9.05
C LYS A 280 33.53 21.81 8.99
N LYS A 281 32.27 21.53 8.66
CA LYS A 281 31.14 22.39 9.04
C LYS A 281 30.41 21.76 10.21
N LYS A 282 30.44 22.44 11.35
CA LYS A 282 29.62 22.12 12.52
C LYS A 282 28.14 22.28 12.14
N ARG A 283 27.49 21.17 11.81
CA ARG A 283 26.09 20.93 12.13
C ARG A 283 26.04 19.50 12.64
N ARG A 284 25.76 19.33 13.93
CA ARG A 284 25.51 18.01 14.49
C ARG A 284 24.25 17.48 13.80
N PRO A 285 24.30 16.36 13.09
CA PRO A 285 23.10 15.54 12.92
C PRO A 285 22.53 15.25 14.32
N PRO A 286 21.20 15.15 14.49
CA PRO A 286 20.67 14.61 15.74
C PRO A 286 21.37 13.27 16.02
N PRO A 287 21.85 13.03 17.26
CA PRO A 287 22.56 11.81 17.57
C PRO A 287 21.66 10.61 17.31
N TYR A 288 22.26 9.55 16.75
CA TYR A 288 21.66 8.23 16.70
C TYR A 288 21.22 7.85 18.13
N PRO A 289 19.96 7.43 18.37
CA PRO A 289 19.60 6.89 19.69
C PRO A 289 20.52 5.72 19.98
N GLU A 290 21.18 5.72 21.14
CA GLU A 290 21.96 4.55 21.54
C GLU A 290 21.07 3.31 21.50
N PRO A 291 21.59 2.16 21.04
CA PRO A 291 20.81 0.93 20.99
C PRO A 291 20.27 0.66 22.39
N ALA A 292 18.94 0.69 22.54
CA ALA A 292 18.30 0.20 23.74
C ALA A 292 18.75 -1.25 23.91
N GLY A 293 19.57 -1.48 24.94
CA GLY A 293 20.12 -2.80 25.24
C GLY A 293 19.01 -3.82 25.25
N TRP A 294 19.21 -4.92 24.52
CA TRP A 294 18.44 -6.14 24.72
C TRP A 294 18.76 -6.62 26.13
N GLY A 295 17.90 -6.29 27.08
CA GLY A 295 17.98 -6.79 28.44
C GLY A 295 17.50 -8.24 28.49
N ASP A 296 18.31 -9.07 29.17
CA ASP A 296 18.09 -10.49 29.49
C ASP A 296 16.76 -10.78 30.20
#